data_AF-A0A7M2WQ52-F1
#
_entry.id   AF-A0A7M2WQ52-F1
#
_cell.length_a   1.000
_cell.length_b   1.000
_cell.length_c   1.000
_cell.angle_alpha   90.00
_cell.angle_beta   90.00
_cell.angle_gamma   90.00
#
_symmetry.space_group_name_H-M   'P 1'
#
loop_
_entity.id
_entity.type
_entity.pdbx_description
1 polymer ?
#
loop_
_entity_poly.entity_id
_entity_poly.type
_entity_poly.pdbx_seq_one_letter_code
_entity_poly.pdbx_strand_id
1 'polypeptide(L)' 'MNQVCIPEEAAIIQIERLALEARHIRRRIESAHTPQDRRVMNRQLQEIEAEIHQLQSRLER' A
#
# COMPACT_ATOMS: atom_id res chain seq x y z
N MET A 1 21.65 -0.25 21.60
CA MET A 1 21.62 -1.45 20.74
C MET A 1 21.32 -0.96 19.33
N ASN A 2 22.30 -1.04 18.41
CA ASN A 2 22.10 -0.67 17.01
C ASN A 2 21.20 -1.73 16.37
N GLN A 3 19.91 -1.46 16.30
CA GLN A 3 19.00 -2.25 15.48
C GLN A 3 19.37 -1.94 14.02
N VAL A 4 20.25 -2.76 13.45
CA VAL A 4 20.54 -2.75 12.03
C VAL A 4 19.25 -3.26 11.39
N CYS A 5 18.36 -2.35 11.02
CA CYS A 5 17.18 -2.69 10.25
C CYS A 5 17.68 -3.30 8.94
N ILE A 6 17.47 -4.60 8.78
CA ILE A 6 17.85 -5.31 7.57
C ILE A 6 16.99 -4.70 6.45
N PRO A 7 17.54 -4.35 5.28
CA PRO A 7 16.77 -3.72 4.21
C PRO A 7 15.49 -4.46 3.83
N GLU A 8 15.51 -5.79 3.95
CA GLU A 8 14.35 -6.67 3.77
C GLU A 8 13.27 -6.45 4.84
N GLU A 9 13.65 -6.32 6.11
CA GLU A 9 12.73 -6.05 7.22
C GLU A 9 12.04 -4.69 7.05
N ALA A 10 12.79 -3.68 6.61
CA ALA A 10 12.23 -2.37 6.27
C ALA A 10 11.19 -2.46 5.13
N ALA A 11 11.49 -3.24 4.09
CA ALA A 11 10.58 -3.45 2.96
C ALA A 11 9.32 -4.22 3.38
N ILE A 12 9.44 -5.23 4.24
CA ILE A 12 8.31 -5.99 4.80
C ILE A 12 7.41 -5.06 5.62
N ILE A 13 7.97 -4.28 6.55
CA ILE A 13 7.20 -3.33 7.36
C ILE A 13 6.47 -2.32 6.47
N GLN A 14 7.11 -1.84 5.42
CA GLN A 14 6.49 -0.91 4.47
C GLN A 14 5.35 -1.58 3.68
N ILE A 15 5.52 -2.82 3.24
CA ILE A 15 4.45 -3.60 2.58
C ILE A 15 3.25 -3.75 3.50
N GLU A 16 3.46 -4.12 4.77
CA GLU A 16 2.37 -4.28 5.74
C GLU A 16 1.60 -2.97 5.95
N ARG A 17 2.32 -1.85 6.08
CA ARG A 17 1.72 -0.52 6.22
C ARG A 17 0.87 -0.15 5.00
N LEU A 18 1.42 -0.32 3.80
CA LEU A 18 0.71 -0.03 2.54
C LEU A 18 -0.52 -0.94 2.37
N ALA A 19 -0.44 -2.21 2.76
CA ALA A 19 -1.56 -3.15 2.70
C ALA A 19 -2.71 -2.74 3.62
N LEU A 20 -2.40 -2.24 4.83
CA LEU A 20 -3.41 -1.66 5.72
C LEU A 20 -4.06 -0.44 5.09
N GLU A 21 -3.27 0.47 4.51
CA GLU A 21 -3.78 1.67 3.84
C GLU A 21 -4.69 1.33 2.65
N ALA A 22 -4.28 0.38 1.81
CA ALA A 22 -5.11 -0.14 0.71
C ALA A 22 -6.45 -0.67 1.22
N ARG A 23 -6.46 -1.44 2.31
CA ARG A 23 -7.70 -1.93 2.94
C ARG A 23 -8.58 -0.80 3.45
N HIS A 24 -8.00 0.27 4.00
CA HIS A 24 -8.75 1.45 4.42
C HIS A 24 -9.37 2.19 3.22
N ILE A 25 -8.62 2.37 2.14
CA ILE A 25 -9.11 3.03 0.92
C ILE A 25 -10.23 2.21 0.27
N ARG A 26 -10.10 0.88 0.18
CA ARG A 26 -11.18 0.00 -0.33
C ARG A 26 -12.49 0.21 0.44
N ARG A 27 -12.44 0.22 1.78
CA ARG A 27 -13.62 0.50 2.61
C ARG A 27 -14.21 1.90 2.36
N ARG A 28 -13.36 2.90 2.12
CA ARG A 28 -13.82 4.26 1.79
C ARG A 28 -14.46 4.36 0.41
N ILE A 29 -13.95 3.62 -0.58
CA ILE A 29 -14.53 3.53 -1.93
C ILE A 29 -15.95 2.98 -1.88
N GLU A 30 -16.18 1.92 -1.09
CA GLU A 30 -17.51 1.33 -0.89
C GLU A 30 -18.52 2.36 -0.33
N SER A 31 -18.04 3.27 0.51
CA SER A 31 -18.85 4.32 1.14
C SER A 31 -18.86 5.65 0.38
N ALA A 32 -18.27 5.72 -0.82
CA ALA A 32 -18.11 6.96 -1.55
C ALA A 32 -19.40 7.36 -2.29
N HIS A 33 -19.90 8.55 -1.96
CA HIS A 33 -21.18 9.08 -2.44
C HIS A 33 -21.13 9.58 -3.88
N THR A 34 -19.98 10.07 -4.35
CA THR A 34 -19.85 10.60 -5.71
C THR A 34 -18.98 9.70 -6.60
N PRO A 35 -19.29 9.62 -7.92
CA PRO A 35 -18.44 8.93 -8.88
C PRO A 35 -17.03 9.52 -8.98
N GLN A 36 -16.89 10.83 -8.77
CA GLN A 36 -15.60 11.52 -8.82
C GLN A 36 -14.71 11.11 -7.64
N ASP A 37 -15.25 11.06 -6.43
CA ASP A 37 -14.52 10.62 -5.25
C ASP A 37 -14.07 9.16 -5.39
N ARG A 38 -14.95 8.30 -5.92
CA ARG A 38 -14.57 6.91 -6.25
C ARG A 38 -13.41 6.86 -7.24
N ARG A 39 -13.41 7.67 -8.29
CA ARG A 39 -12.31 7.68 -9.28
C ARG A 39 -10.99 8.09 -8.65
N VAL A 40 -11.00 9.14 -7.83
CA VAL A 40 -9.79 9.60 -7.12
C VAL A 40 -9.28 8.52 -6.17
N MET A 41 -10.15 7.94 -5.36
CA MET A 41 -9.75 6.89 -4.41
C MET A 41 -9.30 5.60 -5.10
N ASN A 42 -9.92 5.20 -6.22
CA ASN A 42 -9.47 4.06 -7.01
C ASN A 42 -8.07 4.29 -7.59
N ARG A 43 -7.76 5.52 -8.03
CA ARG A 43 -6.42 5.87 -8.50
C ARG A 43 -5.39 5.76 -7.37
N GLN A 44 -5.71 6.29 -6.19
CA GLN A 44 -4.84 6.17 -5.01
C GLN A 44 -4.61 4.70 -4.62
N LEU A 45 -5.67 3.88 -4.68
CA LEU A 45 -5.55 2.44 -4.42
C LEU A 45 -4.60 1.76 -5.40
N GLN A 46 -4.71 2.08 -6.70
CA GLN A 46 -3.83 1.53 -7.74
C GLN A 46 -2.36 1.92 -7.53
N GLU A 47 -2.10 3.16 -7.12
CA GLU A 47 -0.76 3.65 -6.83
C GLU A 47 -0.13 2.88 -5.65
N ILE A 48 -0.90 2.64 -4.57
CA ILE A 48 -0.46 1.85 -3.42
C ILE A 48 -0.23 0.39 -3.79
N GLU A 49 -1.13 -0.23 -4.57
CA GLU A 49 -0.97 -1.61 -5.03
C GLU A 49 0.27 -1.78 -5.91
N ALA A 50 0.57 -0.80 -6.76
CA ALA A 50 1.79 -0.80 -7.57
C ALA A 50 3.06 -0.68 -6.71
N GLU A 51 3.04 0.14 -5.66
CA GLU A 51 4.17 0.27 -4.72
C GLU A 51 4.41 -1.04 -3.94
N ILE A 52 3.34 -1.68 -3.46
CA ILE A 52 3.43 -3.00 -2.82
C ILE A 52 4.07 -4.01 -3.77
N HIS A 53 3.61 -4.07 -5.02
CA HIS A 53 4.15 -5.00 -6.01
C HIS A 53 5.64 -4.74 -6.27
N GLN A 54 6.05 -3.47 -6.38
CA GLN A 54 7.47 -3.11 -6.56
C GLN A 54 8.32 -3.54 -5.36
N LEU A 55 7.84 -3.38 -4.13
CA LEU A 55 8.55 -3.80 -2.93
C LEU A 55 8.64 -5.33 -2.85
N GLN A 56 7.56 -6.05 -3.17
CA GLN A 56 7.55 -7.51 -3.23
C GLN A 56 8.55 -8.05 -4.26
N SER A 57 8.58 -7.47 -5.47
CA SER A 57 9.55 -7.86 -6.50
C SER A 57 11.01 -7.63 -6.11
N ARG A 58 11.29 -6.77 -5.13
CA ARG A 58 12.65 -6.56 -4.60
C ARG A 58 13.05 -7.61 -3.57
N LEU A 59 12.09 -8.19 -2.86
CA LEU A 59 12.31 -9.25 -1.86
C LEU A 59 12.48 -10.64 -2.50
N GLU A 60 11.94 -10.85 -3.70
CA GLU A 60 12.05 -12.11 -4.44
C GLU A 60 13.35 -12.25 -5.26
N ARG A 61 14.21 -11.24 -5.27
CA ARG A 61 15.51 -11.23 -5.97
C ARG A 61 16.64 -11.61 -5.04
#